data_AF-A0AAN9U2H6-F1
#
_entry.id   AF-A0AAN9U2H6-F1
#
_cell.length_a   1.000
_cell.length_b   1.000
_cell.length_c   1.000
_cell.angle_alpha   90.00
_cell.angle_beta   90.00
_cell.angle_gamma   90.00
#
_symmetry.space_group_name_H-M   'P 1'
#
loop_
_entity.id
_entity.type
_entity.pdbx_description
1 polymer ?
#
loop_
_entity_poly.entity_id
_entity_poly.type
_entity_poly.pdbx_seq_one_letter_code
_entity_poly.pdbx_strand_id
1 'polypeptide(L)'
;MTTLFKTITGFYLKEDYVERTDPEFIAYTEEMQTPANQEYWEPLRDVELGPTALSELQLLSTKASAQKIDEFRQICRKFYITLASQIMLRFPFNDPQVKIMGKFSFIDPYFLKSTRNITDIATVLQIDVEAVHSEFKAVRMIVKVANNYQDDVSGFWKKILKFEDNEYPFLSTIVERIMVYPHSSATVKRIFSSINLNKTKTRNRLSVEMLAGLLHSKKLGTNLDDVNYEPMIKLMNSENMY
;
A
#
# COMPACT_ATOMS: atom_id res chain seq x y z
N MET A 1 0.31 -4.74 -5.38
CA MET A 1 -0.40 -3.46 -5.62
C MET A 1 -1.02 -3.45 -7.00
N THR A 2 -0.25 -3.75 -8.05
CA THR A 2 -0.72 -4.02 -9.42
C THR A 2 -1.92 -4.95 -9.50
N THR A 3 -1.88 -6.10 -8.83
CA THR A 3 -3.00 -7.07 -8.82
C THR A 3 -4.27 -6.45 -8.26
N LEU A 4 -4.19 -5.74 -7.13
CA LEU A 4 -5.32 -5.06 -6.51
C LEU A 4 -5.90 -3.98 -7.44
N PHE A 5 -5.02 -3.22 -8.10
CA PHE A 5 -5.43 -2.20 -9.06
C PHE A 5 -6.19 -2.83 -10.23
N LYS A 6 -5.65 -3.91 -10.82
CA LYS A 6 -6.33 -4.66 -11.88
C LYS A 6 -7.70 -5.20 -11.44
N THR A 7 -7.80 -5.75 -10.23
CA THR A 7 -9.09 -6.19 -9.67
C THR A 7 -10.09 -5.04 -9.59
N ILE A 8 -9.68 -3.88 -9.07
CA ILE A 8 -10.56 -2.71 -8.95
C ILE A 8 -11.00 -2.19 -10.32
N THR A 9 -10.08 -2.15 -11.30
CA THR A 9 -10.41 -1.71 -12.66
C THR A 9 -11.29 -2.70 -13.40
N GLY A 10 -11.17 -4.00 -13.09
CA GLY A 10 -12.04 -5.06 -13.63
C GLY A 10 -13.50 -4.95 -13.21
N PHE A 11 -13.82 -4.21 -12.15
CA PHE A 11 -15.21 -4.01 -11.73
C PHE A 11 -16.01 -3.09 -12.67
N TYR A 12 -15.35 -2.35 -13.56
CA TYR A 12 -16.02 -1.41 -14.47
C TYR A 12 -15.45 -1.36 -15.90
N LEU A 13 -14.31 -2.01 -16.15
CA LEU A 13 -13.72 -2.19 -17.48
C LEU A 13 -13.79 -3.66 -17.87
N LYS A 14 -13.80 -3.91 -19.19
CA LYS A 14 -13.79 -5.27 -19.74
C LYS A 14 -12.57 -6.05 -19.27
N GLU A 15 -12.79 -7.28 -18.84
CA GLU A 15 -11.73 -8.17 -18.32
C GLU A 15 -10.58 -8.32 -19.33
N ASP A 16 -10.91 -8.56 -20.61
CA ASP A 16 -9.95 -8.66 -21.72
C ASP A 16 -9.01 -7.44 -21.83
N TYR A 17 -9.54 -6.24 -21.56
CA TYR A 17 -8.76 -5.00 -21.63
C TYR A 17 -7.84 -4.86 -20.42
N VAL A 18 -8.34 -5.16 -19.23
CA VAL A 18 -7.57 -5.07 -17.97
C VAL A 18 -6.43 -6.09 -17.92
N GLU A 19 -6.65 -7.29 -18.45
CA GLU A 19 -5.60 -8.32 -18.50
C GLU A 19 -4.47 -7.95 -19.46
N ARG A 20 -4.82 -7.49 -20.67
CA ARG A 20 -3.88 -7.17 -21.74
C ARG A 20 -3.11 -5.86 -21.52
N THR A 21 -3.70 -4.92 -20.78
CA THR A 21 -3.12 -3.59 -20.59
C THR A 21 -2.24 -3.54 -19.34
N ASP A 22 -1.08 -2.90 -19.45
CA ASP A 22 -0.25 -2.60 -18.29
C ASP A 22 -0.98 -1.59 -17.39
N PRO A 23 -1.01 -1.76 -16.05
CA PRO A 23 -1.56 -0.77 -15.12
C PRO A 23 -1.12 0.66 -15.36
N GLU A 24 0.08 0.88 -15.90
CA GLU A 24 0.60 2.19 -16.28
C GLU A 24 -0.21 2.85 -17.41
N PHE A 25 -0.82 2.04 -18.28
CA PHE A 25 -1.56 2.46 -19.48
C PHE A 25 -3.06 2.17 -19.38
N ILE A 26 -3.54 1.52 -18.31
CA ILE A 26 -4.98 1.41 -18.06
C ILE A 26 -5.48 2.84 -17.88
N ALA A 27 -6.22 3.37 -18.85
CA ALA A 27 -6.67 4.76 -18.80
C ALA A 27 -7.59 4.97 -17.57
N TYR A 28 -7.14 5.78 -16.61
CA TYR A 28 -7.87 6.13 -15.38
C TYR A 28 -8.20 7.62 -15.29
N THR A 29 -7.79 8.40 -16.29
CA THR A 29 -7.93 9.87 -16.33
C THR A 29 -9.33 10.29 -16.75
N GLU A 30 -9.71 11.52 -16.42
CA GLU A 30 -10.95 12.19 -16.86
C GLU A 30 -11.19 12.12 -18.38
N GLU A 31 -10.12 11.89 -19.15
CA GLU A 31 -10.13 11.63 -20.59
C GLU A 31 -10.93 10.38 -21.00
N MET A 32 -11.22 9.45 -20.08
CA MET A 32 -12.15 8.34 -20.33
C MET A 32 -13.62 8.78 -20.51
N GLN A 33 -13.97 10.04 -20.21
CA GLN A 33 -15.27 10.61 -20.59
C GLN A 33 -15.36 10.97 -22.08
N THR A 34 -14.26 10.84 -22.84
CA THR A 34 -14.31 11.00 -24.29
C THR A 34 -14.97 9.79 -24.96
N PRO A 35 -15.78 10.00 -26.02
CA PRO A 35 -16.54 8.93 -26.68
C PRO A 35 -15.70 7.74 -27.19
N ALA A 36 -14.42 7.96 -27.46
CA ALA A 36 -13.52 6.95 -28.04
C ALA A 36 -13.18 5.79 -27.08
N ASN A 37 -13.24 6.02 -25.76
CA ASN A 37 -12.84 5.03 -24.77
C ASN A 37 -14.02 4.25 -24.17
N GLN A 38 -15.27 4.58 -24.54
CA GLN A 38 -16.48 3.88 -24.06
C GLN A 38 -16.54 2.41 -24.49
N GLU A 39 -15.79 2.02 -25.52
CA GLU A 39 -15.73 0.64 -26.01
C GLU A 39 -15.08 -0.32 -25.00
N TYR A 40 -14.24 0.19 -24.09
CA TYR A 40 -13.56 -0.61 -23.06
C TYR A 40 -14.35 -0.72 -21.76
N TRP A 41 -15.47 -0.01 -21.65
CA TRP A 41 -16.30 -0.01 -20.46
C TRP A 41 -17.22 -1.21 -20.46
N GLU A 42 -17.41 -1.81 -19.29
CA GLU A 42 -18.50 -2.75 -19.12
C GLU A 42 -19.85 -2.02 -19.27
N PRO A 43 -20.91 -2.67 -19.77
CA PRO A 43 -22.25 -2.11 -19.72
C PRO A 43 -22.66 -1.78 -18.27
N LEU A 44 -23.53 -0.79 -18.07
CA LEU A 44 -23.97 -0.37 -16.71
C LEU A 44 -24.57 -1.51 -15.89
N ARG A 45 -25.15 -2.50 -16.58
CA ARG A 45 -25.78 -3.67 -15.98
C ARG A 45 -24.78 -4.67 -15.43
N ASP A 46 -23.57 -4.68 -15.97
CA ASP A 46 -22.53 -5.68 -15.71
C ASP A 46 -21.40 -5.11 -14.82
N VAL A 47 -21.53 -3.85 -14.37
CA VAL A 47 -20.67 -3.29 -13.33
C VAL A 47 -20.78 -4.16 -12.08
N GLU A 48 -19.65 -4.67 -11.60
CA GLU A 48 -19.64 -5.55 -10.45
C GLU A 48 -20.03 -4.77 -9.19
N LEU A 49 -21.07 -5.25 -8.52
CA LEU A 49 -21.56 -4.72 -7.26
C LEU A 49 -21.36 -5.79 -6.19
N GLY A 50 -20.91 -5.38 -5.01
CA GLY A 50 -20.76 -6.31 -3.89
C GLY A 50 -22.08 -7.02 -3.54
N PRO A 51 -22.02 -8.20 -2.91
CA PRO A 51 -23.19 -9.06 -2.67
C PRO A 51 -24.30 -8.34 -1.88
N THR A 52 -23.94 -7.49 -0.92
CA THR A 52 -24.88 -6.68 -0.15
C THR A 52 -25.61 -5.67 -1.05
N ALA A 53 -24.87 -4.92 -1.86
CA ALA A 53 -25.43 -3.94 -2.78
C ALA A 53 -26.34 -4.60 -3.84
N LEU A 54 -25.97 -5.79 -4.33
CA LEU A 54 -26.81 -6.57 -5.24
C LEU A 54 -28.13 -7.00 -4.58
N SER A 55 -28.07 -7.48 -3.34
CA SER A 55 -29.27 -7.90 -2.61
C SER A 55 -30.24 -6.73 -2.36
N GLU A 56 -29.71 -5.57 -2.01
CA GLU A 56 -30.50 -4.35 -1.83
C GLU A 56 -31.06 -3.83 -3.16
N LEU A 57 -30.28 -3.92 -4.24
CA LEU A 57 -30.71 -3.49 -5.57
C LEU A 57 -31.80 -4.40 -6.14
N GLN A 58 -31.74 -5.71 -5.87
CA GLN A 58 -32.82 -6.65 -6.20
C GLN A 58 -34.10 -6.28 -5.46
N LEU A 59 -34.03 -5.98 -4.17
CA LEU A 59 -35.19 -5.54 -3.39
C LEU A 59 -35.75 -4.20 -3.93
N LEU A 60 -34.88 -3.25 -4.28
CA LEU A 60 -35.27 -1.94 -4.82
C LEU A 60 -35.80 -2.02 -6.25
N SER A 61 -35.38 -2.98 -7.07
CA SER A 61 -35.86 -3.17 -8.44
C SER A 61 -37.35 -3.48 -8.54
N THR A 62 -37.96 -3.96 -7.44
CA THR A 62 -39.41 -4.20 -7.35
C THR A 62 -40.22 -2.92 -7.08
N LYS A 63 -39.56 -1.84 -6.66
CA LYS A 63 -40.20 -0.59 -6.19
C LYS A 63 -39.74 0.67 -6.92
N ALA A 64 -38.57 0.64 -7.55
CA ALA A 64 -37.96 1.79 -8.21
C ALA A 64 -38.11 1.74 -9.74
N SER A 65 -38.09 2.91 -10.38
CA SER A 65 -38.04 3.01 -11.84
C SER A 65 -36.66 2.58 -12.35
N ALA A 66 -36.62 2.02 -13.58
CA ALA A 66 -35.38 1.61 -14.24
C ALA A 66 -34.32 2.74 -14.28
N GLN A 67 -34.78 3.99 -14.43
CA GLN A 67 -33.92 5.17 -14.42
C GLN A 67 -33.14 5.35 -13.11
N LYS A 68 -33.77 5.16 -11.95
CA LYS A 68 -33.09 5.29 -10.65
C LYS A 68 -32.06 4.18 -10.40
N ILE A 69 -32.31 3.00 -10.96
CA ILE A 69 -31.38 1.87 -10.87
C ILE A 69 -30.14 2.15 -11.72
N ASP A 70 -30.32 2.72 -12.92
CA ASP A 70 -29.20 3.11 -13.77
C ASP A 70 -28.41 4.29 -13.17
N GLU A 71 -29.08 5.26 -12.55
CA GLU A 71 -28.42 6.33 -11.77
C GLU A 71 -27.57 5.76 -10.63
N PHE A 72 -28.10 4.80 -9.88
CA PHE A 72 -27.34 4.12 -8.82
C PHE A 72 -26.09 3.41 -9.37
N ARG A 73 -26.23 2.66 -10.46
CA ARG A 73 -25.10 1.99 -11.13
C ARG A 73 -24.05 2.98 -11.64
N GLN A 74 -24.48 4.13 -12.16
CA GLN A 74 -23.57 5.20 -12.55
C GLN A 74 -22.79 5.76 -11.34
N ILE A 75 -23.43 5.91 -10.19
CA ILE A 75 -22.77 6.34 -8.95
C ILE A 75 -21.72 5.31 -8.53
N CYS A 76 -22.06 4.02 -8.51
CA CYS A 76 -21.13 2.94 -8.17
C CYS A 76 -19.93 2.92 -9.12
N ARG A 77 -20.17 3.05 -10.43
CA ARG A 77 -19.09 3.15 -11.42
C ARG A 77 -18.20 4.37 -11.17
N LYS A 78 -18.79 5.54 -10.94
CA LYS A 78 -18.05 6.78 -10.64
C LYS A 78 -17.19 6.62 -9.39
N PHE A 79 -17.69 5.90 -8.38
CA PHE A 79 -16.92 5.55 -7.20
C PHE A 79 -15.69 4.71 -7.55
N TYR A 80 -15.83 3.65 -8.35
CA TYR A 80 -14.67 2.83 -8.77
C TYR A 80 -13.65 3.60 -9.59
N ILE A 81 -14.10 4.46 -10.52
CA ILE A 81 -13.22 5.34 -11.31
C ILE A 81 -12.46 6.29 -10.37
N THR A 82 -13.14 6.90 -9.41
CA THR A 82 -12.53 7.80 -8.43
C THR A 82 -11.54 7.04 -7.54
N LEU A 83 -11.87 5.82 -7.13
CA LEU A 83 -10.98 4.98 -6.34
C LEU A 83 -9.71 4.64 -7.12
N ALA A 84 -9.83 4.25 -8.38
CA ALA A 84 -8.69 3.95 -9.24
C ALA A 84 -7.79 5.19 -9.45
N SER A 85 -8.38 6.36 -9.73
CA SER A 85 -7.61 7.60 -9.89
C SER A 85 -6.88 7.99 -8.61
N GLN A 86 -7.53 7.85 -7.45
CA GLN A 86 -6.95 8.12 -6.14
C GLN A 86 -5.82 7.15 -5.77
N ILE A 87 -5.89 5.89 -6.21
CA ILE A 87 -4.79 4.93 -6.08
C ILE A 87 -3.60 5.36 -6.94
N MET A 88 -3.83 5.74 -8.20
CA MET A 88 -2.78 6.18 -9.11
C MET A 88 -2.07 7.46 -8.67
N LEU A 89 -2.81 8.43 -8.10
CA LEU A 89 -2.22 9.64 -7.54
C LEU A 89 -1.26 9.35 -6.39
N ARG A 90 -1.52 8.29 -5.60
CA ARG A 90 -0.70 7.91 -4.45
C ARG A 90 0.41 6.91 -4.81
N PHE A 91 0.18 6.11 -5.84
CA PHE A 91 1.08 5.07 -6.31
C PHE A 91 1.19 5.13 -7.84
N PRO A 92 1.90 6.14 -8.38
CA PRO A 92 2.13 6.24 -9.82
C PRO A 92 2.98 5.06 -10.28
N PHE A 93 2.39 4.10 -10.98
CA PHE A 93 3.10 2.88 -11.39
C PHE A 93 4.27 3.15 -12.34
N ASN A 94 4.24 4.25 -13.10
CA ASN A 94 5.35 4.66 -13.96
C ASN A 94 6.53 5.27 -13.16
N ASP A 95 6.33 5.65 -11.89
CA ASP A 95 7.40 6.24 -11.09
C ASP A 95 8.50 5.21 -10.79
N PRO A 96 9.77 5.50 -11.12
CA PRO A 96 10.89 4.61 -10.83
C PRO A 96 10.94 4.15 -9.36
N GLN A 97 10.61 5.02 -8.41
CA GLN A 97 10.62 4.71 -6.98
C GLN A 97 9.55 3.67 -6.62
N VAL A 98 8.36 3.76 -7.21
CA VAL A 98 7.27 2.78 -6.99
C VAL A 98 7.64 1.42 -7.58
N LYS A 99 8.28 1.40 -8.76
CA LYS A 99 8.80 0.17 -9.38
C LYS A 99 9.86 -0.51 -8.49
N ILE A 100 10.71 0.28 -7.85
CA ILE A 100 11.72 -0.22 -6.91
C ILE A 100 11.09 -0.73 -5.61
N MET A 101 10.06 -0.07 -5.09
CA MET A 101 9.35 -0.53 -3.90
C MET A 101 8.73 -1.93 -4.10
N GLY A 102 8.30 -2.25 -5.33
CA GLY A 102 7.87 -3.60 -5.70
C GLY A 102 8.96 -4.67 -5.54
N LYS A 103 10.25 -4.29 -5.53
CA LYS A 103 11.40 -5.18 -5.33
C LYS A 103 11.75 -5.40 -3.87
N PHE A 104 11.11 -4.71 -2.92
CA PHE A 104 11.36 -4.87 -1.48
C PHE A 104 10.83 -6.19 -0.89
N SER A 105 10.24 -7.06 -1.72
CA SER A 105 9.75 -8.38 -1.30
C SER A 105 10.84 -9.24 -0.66
N PHE A 106 12.12 -9.05 -1.01
CA PHE A 106 13.25 -9.79 -0.43
C PHE A 106 13.39 -9.64 1.09
N ILE A 107 12.78 -8.60 1.68
CA ILE A 107 12.77 -8.42 3.13
C ILE A 107 12.05 -9.56 3.82
N ASP A 108 11.07 -10.17 3.17
CA ASP A 108 10.53 -11.43 3.65
C ASP A 108 11.52 -12.57 3.36
N PRO A 109 11.98 -13.32 4.38
CA PRO A 109 12.89 -14.45 4.20
C PRO A 109 12.36 -15.48 3.20
N TYR A 110 11.04 -15.59 3.06
CA TYR A 110 10.39 -16.48 2.09
C TYR A 110 10.75 -16.10 0.64
N PHE A 111 10.69 -14.80 0.30
CA PHE A 111 10.99 -14.30 -1.04
C PHE A 111 12.50 -14.07 -1.26
N LEU A 112 13.31 -14.02 -0.19
CA LEU A 112 14.76 -13.91 -0.31
C LEU A 112 15.37 -15.09 -1.11
N LYS A 113 14.81 -16.29 -0.97
CA LYS A 113 15.26 -17.49 -1.72
C LYS A 113 15.11 -17.32 -3.24
N SER A 114 13.99 -16.74 -3.67
CA SER A 114 13.62 -16.56 -5.09
C SER A 114 14.19 -15.29 -5.72
N THR A 115 14.50 -14.27 -4.90
CA THR A 115 15.08 -13.01 -5.36
C THR A 115 16.49 -13.23 -5.93
N ARG A 116 16.73 -12.76 -7.16
CA ARG A 116 18.01 -12.98 -7.87
C ARG A 116 19.06 -11.93 -7.52
N ASN A 117 18.68 -10.66 -7.49
CA ASN A 117 19.54 -9.54 -7.19
C ASN A 117 18.73 -8.39 -6.55
N ILE A 118 19.45 -7.48 -5.89
CA ILE A 118 18.91 -6.24 -5.31
C ILE A 118 19.75 -5.03 -5.78
N THR A 119 20.51 -5.19 -6.86
CA THR A 119 21.45 -4.18 -7.38
C THR A 119 20.74 -2.89 -7.76
N ASP A 120 19.52 -2.98 -8.29
CA ASP A 120 18.72 -1.81 -8.64
C ASP A 120 18.37 -0.95 -7.42
N ILE A 121 18.20 -1.59 -6.25
CA ILE A 121 17.94 -0.91 -4.98
C ILE A 121 19.21 -0.21 -4.51
N ALA A 122 20.36 -0.88 -4.60
CA ALA A 122 21.65 -0.30 -4.25
C ALA A 122 21.97 0.96 -5.08
N THR A 123 21.71 0.91 -6.40
CA THR A 123 21.90 2.05 -7.30
C THR A 123 21.08 3.27 -6.86
N VAL A 124 19.81 3.08 -6.50
CA VAL A 124 18.92 4.18 -6.11
C VAL A 124 19.24 4.72 -4.72
N LEU A 125 19.64 3.84 -3.80
CA LEU A 125 20.08 4.24 -2.46
C LEU A 125 21.52 4.80 -2.44
N GLN A 126 22.19 4.82 -3.61
CA GLN A 126 23.58 5.26 -3.79
C GLN A 126 24.55 4.49 -2.88
N ILE A 127 24.37 3.17 -2.83
CA ILE A 127 25.19 2.22 -2.07
C ILE A 127 26.03 1.42 -3.07
N ASP A 128 27.21 0.96 -2.63
CA ASP A 128 28.10 0.12 -3.45
C ASP A 128 27.38 -1.13 -3.97
N VAL A 129 27.20 -1.18 -5.29
CA VAL A 129 26.43 -2.23 -5.97
C VAL A 129 27.16 -3.57 -5.92
N GLU A 130 28.49 -3.59 -6.03
CA GLU A 130 29.29 -4.81 -6.05
C GLU A 130 29.36 -5.44 -4.66
N ALA A 131 29.54 -4.59 -3.64
CA ALA A 131 29.54 -5.03 -2.25
C ALA A 131 28.17 -5.59 -1.84
N VAL A 132 27.08 -4.87 -2.17
CA VAL A 132 25.71 -5.35 -1.92
C VAL A 132 25.43 -6.67 -2.64
N HIS A 133 25.87 -6.81 -3.90
CA HIS A 133 25.68 -8.05 -4.64
C HIS A 133 26.35 -9.25 -3.95
N SER A 134 27.57 -9.05 -3.48
CA SER A 134 28.37 -10.08 -2.80
C SER A 134 27.74 -10.48 -1.46
N GLU A 135 27.38 -9.51 -0.63
CA GLU A 135 26.72 -9.73 0.66
C GLU A 135 25.36 -10.40 0.50
N PHE A 136 24.53 -9.91 -0.43
CA PHE A 136 23.21 -10.48 -0.68
C PHE A 136 23.29 -11.94 -1.12
N LYS A 137 24.30 -12.29 -1.94
CA LYS A 137 24.52 -13.67 -2.37
C LYS A 137 24.92 -14.58 -1.20
N ALA A 138 25.76 -14.09 -0.28
CA ALA A 138 26.16 -14.81 0.92
C ALA A 138 24.94 -15.11 1.82
N VAL A 139 24.17 -14.07 2.18
CA VAL A 139 22.96 -14.23 3.01
C VAL A 139 21.94 -15.14 2.35
N ARG A 140 21.72 -14.99 1.04
CA ARG A 140 20.81 -15.87 0.28
C ARG A 140 21.26 -17.33 0.32
N MET A 141 22.57 -17.61 0.29
CA MET A 141 23.09 -18.97 0.39
C MET A 141 22.84 -19.57 1.78
N ILE A 142 23.10 -18.79 2.84
CA ILE A 142 22.79 -19.18 4.23
C ILE A 142 21.30 -19.54 4.35
N VAL A 143 20.42 -18.69 3.79
CA VAL A 143 18.97 -18.93 3.88
C VAL A 143 18.51 -20.17 3.11
N LYS A 144 19.14 -20.47 1.97
CA LYS A 144 18.87 -21.71 1.22
C LYS A 144 19.30 -22.96 1.99
N VAL A 145 20.43 -22.91 2.70
CA VAL A 145 20.97 -24.05 3.45
C VAL A 145 20.20 -24.28 4.75
N ALA A 146 19.89 -23.23 5.50
CA ALA A 146 19.22 -23.33 6.80
C ALA A 146 17.77 -23.85 6.69
N ASN A 147 17.15 -23.71 5.52
CA ASN A 147 15.85 -24.23 5.06
C ASN A 147 14.60 -23.90 5.90
N ASN A 148 14.70 -23.58 7.19
CA ASN A 148 13.60 -23.22 8.09
C ASN A 148 13.95 -21.98 8.94
N TYR A 149 13.40 -20.83 8.59
CA TYR A 149 13.33 -19.67 9.50
C TYR A 149 11.90 -19.59 10.02
N GLN A 150 11.73 -19.77 11.33
CA GLN A 150 10.45 -19.59 12.02
C GLN A 150 10.32 -18.19 12.63
N ASP A 151 11.36 -17.37 12.51
CA ASP A 151 11.35 -16.01 13.04
C ASP A 151 10.44 -15.10 12.20
N ASP A 152 9.87 -14.09 12.86
CA ASP A 152 9.26 -12.97 12.18
C ASP A 152 10.33 -12.18 11.39
N VAL A 153 9.88 -11.36 10.44
CA VAL A 153 10.77 -10.56 9.57
C VAL A 153 11.78 -9.74 10.39
N SER A 154 11.37 -9.14 11.51
CA SER A 154 12.29 -8.36 12.36
C SER A 154 13.28 -9.26 13.08
N GLY A 155 12.83 -10.39 13.64
CA GLY A 155 13.68 -11.38 14.28
C GLY A 155 14.74 -11.95 13.32
N PHE A 156 14.35 -12.25 12.08
CA PHE A 156 15.26 -12.74 11.04
C PHE A 156 16.39 -11.74 10.76
N TRP A 157 16.05 -10.50 10.39
CA TRP A 157 17.07 -9.51 10.06
C TRP A 157 17.91 -9.16 11.28
N LYS A 158 17.34 -9.08 12.49
CA LYS A 158 18.14 -8.89 13.71
C LYS A 158 19.17 -9.99 13.95
N LYS A 159 18.93 -11.24 13.52
CA LYS A 159 19.92 -12.32 13.64
C LYS A 159 21.00 -12.18 12.57
N ILE A 160 20.62 -11.91 11.32
CA ILE A 160 21.56 -11.72 10.21
C ILE A 160 22.47 -10.50 10.44
N LEU A 161 21.91 -9.39 10.94
CA LEU A 161 22.64 -8.16 11.22
C LEU A 161 23.49 -8.22 12.50
N LYS A 162 23.26 -9.22 13.37
CA LYS A 162 24.05 -9.46 14.60
C LYS A 162 25.11 -10.54 14.45
N PHE A 163 25.19 -11.23 13.31
CA PHE A 163 26.34 -12.09 13.05
C PHE A 163 27.62 -11.23 13.07
N GLU A 164 28.64 -11.74 13.74
CA GLU A 164 29.82 -11.03 14.29
C GLU A 164 30.35 -9.87 13.41
N ASP A 165 30.68 -8.75 14.06
CA ASP A 165 31.39 -7.59 13.48
C ASP A 165 30.92 -7.11 12.10
N ASN A 166 29.61 -6.85 11.97
CA ASN A 166 29.05 -6.16 10.81
C ASN A 166 29.50 -6.84 9.49
N GLU A 167 29.31 -8.15 9.37
CA GLU A 167 29.73 -8.95 8.22
C GLU A 167 29.03 -8.53 6.91
N TYR A 168 27.91 -7.79 7.01
CA TYR A 168 27.09 -7.33 5.88
C TYR A 168 26.68 -5.84 6.02
N PRO A 169 27.64 -4.88 6.04
CA PRO A 169 27.37 -3.47 6.32
C PRO A 169 26.45 -2.80 5.30
N PHE A 170 26.61 -3.13 4.02
CA PHE A 170 25.85 -2.49 2.95
C PHE A 170 24.42 -3.02 2.89
N LEU A 171 24.26 -4.33 3.07
CA LEU A 171 22.96 -4.97 3.18
C LEU A 171 22.22 -4.52 4.44
N SER A 172 22.91 -4.37 5.58
CA SER A 172 22.34 -3.82 6.81
C SER A 172 21.74 -2.44 6.57
N THR A 173 22.52 -1.57 5.93
CA THR A 173 22.09 -0.20 5.61
C THR A 173 20.82 -0.21 4.73
N ILE A 174 20.75 -1.11 3.74
CA ILE A 174 19.55 -1.24 2.89
C ILE A 174 18.35 -1.71 3.73
N VAL A 175 18.51 -2.78 4.50
CA VAL A 175 17.43 -3.39 5.28
C VAL A 175 16.91 -2.41 6.33
N GLU A 176 17.78 -1.74 7.07
CA GLU A 176 17.42 -0.72 8.05
C GLU A 176 16.62 0.41 7.41
N ARG A 177 17.11 0.96 6.28
CA ARG A 177 16.40 2.03 5.55
C ARG A 177 15.02 1.60 5.10
N ILE A 178 14.86 0.36 4.64
CA ILE A 178 13.55 -0.12 4.19
C ILE A 178 12.64 -0.45 5.38
N MET A 179 13.15 -1.00 6.47
CA MET A 179 12.38 -1.36 7.66
C MET A 179 11.78 -0.17 8.41
N VAL A 180 12.27 1.05 8.16
CA VAL A 180 11.65 2.29 8.65
C VAL A 180 10.28 2.55 8.00
N TYR A 181 10.02 2.00 6.81
CA TYR A 181 8.73 2.18 6.17
C TYR A 181 7.62 1.40 6.91
N PRO A 182 6.44 2.00 7.13
CA PRO A 182 5.33 1.32 7.76
C PRO A 182 4.77 0.25 6.82
N HIS A 183 5.21 -1.00 6.99
CA HIS A 183 4.80 -2.13 6.17
C HIS A 183 3.34 -2.58 6.38
N SER A 184 2.64 -2.06 7.40
CA SER A 184 1.25 -2.42 7.69
C SER A 184 0.35 -1.22 7.92
N SER A 185 -0.75 -1.18 7.16
CA SER A 185 -1.85 -0.22 7.37
C SER A 185 -2.53 -0.41 8.73
N ALA A 186 -2.40 -1.57 9.38
CA ALA A 186 -2.96 -1.82 10.70
C ALA A 186 -2.25 -1.00 11.79
N THR A 187 -0.93 -0.84 11.71
CA THR A 187 -0.15 0.01 12.64
C THR A 187 -0.62 1.45 12.54
N VAL A 188 -0.79 1.92 11.30
CA VAL A 188 -1.31 3.26 11.01
C VAL A 188 -2.75 3.42 11.52
N LYS A 189 -3.64 2.44 11.28
CA LYS A 189 -5.03 2.43 11.82
C LYS A 189 -5.09 2.46 13.35
N ARG A 190 -4.17 1.81 14.06
CA ARG A 190 -4.10 1.88 15.53
C ARG A 190 -3.74 3.28 16.02
N ILE A 191 -2.85 3.98 15.32
CA ILE A 191 -2.50 5.37 15.62
C ILE A 191 -3.71 6.28 15.35
N PHE A 192 -4.36 6.13 14.19
CA PHE A 192 -5.59 6.85 13.86
C PHE A 192 -6.71 6.62 14.89
N SER A 193 -6.93 5.37 15.31
CA SER A 193 -7.91 5.03 16.35
C SER A 193 -7.56 5.69 17.69
N SER A 194 -6.29 5.66 18.07
CA SER A 194 -5.82 6.33 19.30
C SER A 194 -6.04 7.84 19.24
N ILE A 195 -5.78 8.47 18.08
CA ILE A 195 -6.04 9.90 17.86
C ILE A 195 -7.54 10.19 17.93
N ASN A 196 -8.37 9.38 17.26
CA ASN A 196 -9.81 9.57 17.24
C ASN A 196 -10.42 9.41 18.64
N LEU A 197 -9.96 8.45 19.43
CA LEU A 197 -10.40 8.26 20.82
C LEU A 197 -10.07 9.47 21.69
N ASN A 198 -8.86 10.03 21.54
CA ASN A 198 -8.46 11.24 22.23
C ASN A 198 -9.29 12.46 21.80
N LYS A 199 -9.57 12.60 20.51
CA LYS A 199 -10.39 13.71 19.97
C LYS A 199 -11.87 13.64 20.34
N THR A 200 -12.48 12.45 20.34
CA THR A 200 -13.95 12.31 20.40
C THR A 200 -14.50 11.89 21.77
N LYS A 201 -13.75 11.09 22.55
CA LYS A 201 -14.32 10.42 23.74
C LYS A 201 -13.73 10.86 25.07
N THR A 202 -12.45 11.22 25.13
CA THR A 202 -11.77 11.47 26.42
C THR A 202 -11.38 12.92 26.64
N ARG A 203 -11.04 13.69 25.59
CA ARG A 203 -10.56 15.08 25.71
C ARG A 203 -10.97 15.93 24.50
N ASN A 204 -12.04 16.70 24.65
CA ASN A 204 -12.49 17.62 23.62
C ASN A 204 -11.42 18.71 23.39
N ARG A 205 -10.89 18.83 22.17
CA ARG A 205 -9.96 19.88 21.68
C ARG A 205 -8.56 19.92 22.32
N LEU A 206 -7.79 18.84 22.16
CA LEU A 206 -6.33 18.91 22.37
C LEU A 206 -5.65 19.61 21.18
N SER A 207 -4.64 20.44 21.46
CA SER A 207 -3.79 21.00 20.41
C SER A 207 -2.97 19.90 19.72
N VAL A 208 -2.48 20.17 18.51
CA VAL A 208 -1.67 19.23 17.72
C VAL A 208 -0.44 18.79 18.50
N GLU A 209 0.22 19.75 19.15
CA GLU A 209 1.47 19.57 19.90
C GLU A 209 1.23 18.70 21.13
N MET A 210 0.11 18.92 21.83
CA MET A 210 -0.25 18.13 23.01
C MET A 210 -0.65 16.70 22.63
N LEU A 211 -1.33 16.53 21.50
CA LEU A 211 -1.66 15.21 20.98
C LEU A 211 -0.40 14.44 20.53
N ALA A 212 0.54 15.12 19.86
CA ALA A 212 1.84 14.55 19.50
C ALA A 212 2.61 14.12 20.75
N GLY A 213 2.68 14.99 21.76
CA GLY A 213 3.29 14.69 23.05
C GLY A 213 2.67 13.47 23.74
N LEU A 214 1.33 13.37 23.76
CA LEU A 214 0.63 12.22 24.33
C LEU A 214 0.91 10.90 23.58
N LEU A 215 0.96 10.96 22.25
CA LEU A 215 1.31 9.79 21.44
C LEU A 215 2.76 9.35 21.70
N HIS A 216 3.69 10.31 21.76
CA HIS A 216 5.09 10.05 22.10
C HIS A 216 5.23 9.46 23.51
N SER A 217 4.61 10.04 24.52
CA SER A 217 4.65 9.52 25.90
C SER A 217 4.05 8.12 26.02
N LYS A 218 2.94 7.85 25.31
CA LYS A 218 2.31 6.52 25.29
C LYS A 218 3.22 5.47 24.62
N LYS A 219 4.00 5.89 23.63
CA LYS A 219 4.95 5.03 22.92
C LYS A 219 6.27 4.82 23.67
N LEU A 220 6.75 5.83 24.40
CA LEU A 220 7.92 5.73 25.29
C LEU A 220 7.74 4.72 26.42
N GLY A 221 6.51 4.49 26.89
CA GLY A 221 6.19 3.40 27.83
C GLY A 221 6.35 1.99 27.23
N THR A 222 6.55 1.88 25.92
CA THR A 222 6.75 0.64 25.16
C THR A 222 7.94 0.82 24.20
N ASN A 223 9.17 0.77 24.73
CA ASN A 223 10.46 0.81 24.01
C ASN A 223 10.34 0.59 22.48
N LEU A 224 10.40 1.67 21.66
CA LEU A 224 10.77 1.68 20.22
C LEU A 224 10.64 3.10 19.57
N ASP A 225 11.76 3.54 19.00
CA ASP A 225 12.09 4.56 17.96
C ASP A 225 11.30 5.87 17.79
N ASP A 226 12.07 6.96 17.65
CA ASP A 226 11.69 8.35 17.38
C ASP A 226 11.01 8.51 16.01
N VAL A 227 9.68 8.60 15.99
CA VAL A 227 8.90 8.89 14.79
C VAL A 227 8.14 10.19 14.99
N ASN A 228 8.43 11.23 14.22
CA ASN A 228 7.73 12.52 14.31
C ASN A 228 6.28 12.40 13.80
N TYR A 229 5.30 12.59 14.71
CA TYR A 229 3.87 12.46 14.41
C TYR A 229 3.18 13.75 13.96
N GLU A 230 3.85 14.91 14.03
CA GLU A 230 3.24 16.21 13.70
C GLU A 230 2.64 16.29 12.29
N PRO A 231 3.32 15.81 11.21
CA PRO A 231 2.76 15.89 9.86
C PRO A 231 1.45 15.10 9.73
N MET A 232 1.39 13.96 10.42
CA MET A 232 0.24 13.05 10.39
C MET A 232 -0.97 13.64 11.14
N ILE A 233 -0.72 14.33 12.25
CA ILE A 233 -1.77 14.99 13.03
C ILE A 233 -2.32 16.22 12.30
N LYS A 234 -1.47 17.00 11.63
CA LYS A 234 -1.89 18.15 10.81
C LYS A 234 -2.82 17.71 9.68
N LEU A 235 -2.49 16.61 8.99
CA LEU A 235 -3.35 16.00 7.96
C LEU A 235 -4.71 15.54 8.51
N MET A 236 -4.77 15.10 9.77
CA MET A 236 -6.02 14.72 10.45
C MET A 236 -6.87 15.90 10.94
N ASN A 237 -6.31 17.11 10.93
CA ASN A 237 -7.00 18.32 11.36
C ASN A 237 -7.42 19.20 10.17
N SER A 238 -6.85 19.02 8.99
CA SER A 238 -7.36 19.66 7.77
C SER A 238 -8.71 19.05 7.37
N GLU A 239 -9.68 19.90 7.01
CA GLU A 239 -11.05 19.53 6.63
C GLU A 239 -11.15 18.58 5.40
N ASN A 240 -10.04 18.33 4.70
CA ASN A 240 -9.97 17.50 3.48
C ASN A 240 -9.93 15.98 3.71
N MET A 241 -10.51 15.47 4.80
CA MET A 241 -10.64 14.01 5.01
C MET A 241 -12.09 13.51 4.96
N TYR A 242 -12.98 14.32 4.36
CA TYR A 242 -14.35 13.97 3.99
C TYR A 242 -14.67 14.49 2.59
#